data_AF-A0A8S1IWE7-F1
#
_entry.id   AF-A0A8S1IWE7-F1
#
_cell.length_a   1.000
_cell.length_b   1.000
_cell.length_c   1.000
_cell.angle_alpha   90.00
_cell.angle_beta   90.00
_cell.angle_gamma   90.00
#
_symmetry.space_group_name_H-M   'P 1'
#
loop_
_entity.id
_entity.type
_entity.pdbx_description
1 polymer ?
#
loop_
_entity_poly.entity_id
_entity_poly.type
_entity_poly.pdbx_seq_one_letter_code
_entity_poly.pdbx_strand_id
1 'polypeptide(L)'
;MFTVTKSLELQGPLAVYLNYVISLAVLEAVQDIFQGNEAPLQLKWPNDLYSSGLKVGGVLIHSTFGAGKLCMQAGVGLNVLNRQPTTCLQDLMEHSGIPGSICREVVLAGILNHMETMLQTLQQEGFEPLESKYIHSWLHSEQEVDIEEKGEDGSQSIVSVTIKGLSPNGFLLAVDSDGRRFELQPDGNSFDMMKGLIRRKL
;
A
#
# COMPACT_ATOMS: atom_id res chain seq x y z
N MET A 1 -13.26 -8.74 -6.52
CA MET A 1 -11.85 -9.11 -6.78
C MET A 1 -11.67 -9.18 -8.29
N PHE A 2 -10.55 -8.70 -8.79
CA PHE A 2 -10.13 -8.87 -10.17
C PHE A 2 -8.61 -9.00 -10.24
N THR A 3 -8.10 -9.44 -11.39
CA THR A 3 -6.66 -9.54 -11.65
C THR A 3 -6.35 -8.86 -12.97
N VAL A 4 -5.29 -8.06 -13.00
CA VAL A 4 -4.75 -7.43 -14.22
C VAL A 4 -3.40 -8.03 -14.53
N THR A 5 -3.21 -8.43 -15.78
CA THR A 5 -1.90 -8.84 -16.30
C THR A 5 -1.42 -7.80 -17.29
N LYS A 6 -0.22 -7.26 -17.09
CA LYS A 6 0.37 -6.25 -17.98
C LYS A 6 1.87 -6.46 -18.14
N SER A 7 2.34 -6.37 -19.39
CA SER A 7 3.76 -6.30 -19.70
C SER A 7 4.20 -4.84 -19.68
N LEU A 8 5.26 -4.55 -18.92
CA LEU A 8 5.80 -3.23 -18.68
C LEU A 8 7.24 -3.16 -19.16
N GLU A 9 7.59 -2.01 -19.75
CA GLU A 9 8.96 -1.64 -20.04
C GLU A 9 9.48 -0.90 -18.81
N LEU A 10 9.91 -1.69 -17.82
CA LEU A 10 10.30 -1.22 -16.50
C LEU A 10 11.63 -1.85 -16.12
N GLN A 11 12.52 -1.06 -15.52
CA GLN A 11 13.77 -1.57 -14.96
C GLN A 11 13.51 -2.33 -13.66
N GLY A 12 14.32 -3.35 -13.37
CA GLY A 12 14.19 -4.21 -12.19
C GLY A 12 14.00 -3.47 -10.85
N PRO A 13 14.81 -2.44 -10.52
CA PRO A 13 14.68 -1.71 -9.25
C PRO A 13 13.32 -1.04 -9.04
N LEU A 14 12.64 -0.63 -10.12
CA LEU A 14 11.33 0.02 -10.02
C LEU A 14 10.19 -0.97 -9.76
N ALA A 15 10.44 -2.28 -9.86
CA ALA A 15 9.43 -3.31 -9.62
C ALA A 15 8.87 -3.26 -8.19
N VAL A 16 9.69 -2.82 -7.22
CA VAL A 16 9.27 -2.63 -5.83
C VAL A 16 8.07 -1.67 -5.74
N TYR A 17 8.02 -0.66 -6.60
CA TYR A 17 7.00 0.39 -6.59
C TYR A 17 5.67 -0.03 -7.21
N LEU A 18 5.59 -1.17 -7.91
CA LEU A 18 4.34 -1.62 -8.53
C LEU A 18 3.22 -1.74 -7.50
N ASN A 19 3.51 -2.31 -6.34
CA ASN A 19 2.51 -2.47 -5.28
C ASN A 19 1.98 -1.14 -4.75
N TYR A 20 2.87 -0.15 -4.64
CA TYR A 20 2.56 1.21 -4.20
C TYR A 20 1.66 1.92 -5.22
N VAL A 21 2.03 1.83 -6.50
CA VAL A 21 1.28 2.42 -7.61
C VAL A 21 -0.11 1.81 -7.73
N ILE A 22 -0.22 0.49 -7.68
CA ILE A 22 -1.53 -0.16 -7.77
C ILE A 22 -2.40 0.16 -6.54
N SER A 23 -1.83 0.17 -5.34
CA SER A 23 -2.57 0.53 -4.12
C SER A 23 -3.05 1.97 -4.15
N LEU A 24 -2.20 2.90 -4.62
CA LEU A 24 -2.56 4.30 -4.79
C LEU A 24 -3.65 4.48 -5.85
N ALA A 25 -3.58 3.77 -6.97
CA ALA A 25 -4.62 3.81 -8.01
C ALA A 25 -5.98 3.33 -7.48
N VAL A 26 -5.99 2.33 -6.60
CA VAL A 26 -7.22 1.88 -5.92
C VAL A 26 -7.77 2.98 -5.01
N LEU A 27 -6.90 3.61 -4.21
CA LEU A 27 -7.29 4.68 -3.31
C LEU A 27 -7.88 5.88 -4.07
N GLU A 28 -7.24 6.32 -5.15
CA GLU A 28 -7.71 7.45 -5.97
C GLU A 28 -9.05 7.15 -6.65
N ALA A 29 -9.21 5.95 -7.19
CA ALA A 29 -10.47 5.55 -7.80
C ALA A 29 -11.62 5.53 -6.78
N VAL A 30 -11.34 5.18 -5.52
CA VAL A 30 -12.33 5.28 -4.45
C VAL A 30 -12.57 6.75 -4.10
N GLN A 31 -11.52 7.55 -3.97
CA GLN A 31 -11.61 8.99 -3.66
C GLN A 31 -12.51 9.75 -4.64
N ASP A 32 -12.46 9.42 -5.94
CA ASP A 32 -13.35 10.01 -6.96
C ASP A 32 -14.84 9.77 -6.69
N ILE A 33 -15.19 8.62 -6.09
CA ILE A 33 -16.58 8.28 -5.75
C ILE A 33 -17.11 9.16 -4.62
N PHE A 34 -16.22 9.67 -3.76
CA PHE A 34 -16.59 10.52 -2.63
C PHE A 34 -16.80 12.00 -3.01
N GLN A 35 -16.71 12.34 -4.31
CA GLN A 35 -17.13 13.62 -4.89
C GLN A 35 -16.60 14.87 -4.16
N GLY A 36 -15.33 14.85 -3.76
CA GLY A 36 -14.68 15.97 -3.07
C GLY A 36 -14.78 15.94 -1.53
N ASN A 37 -15.51 14.99 -0.95
CA ASN A 37 -15.31 14.62 0.45
C ASN A 37 -14.08 13.71 0.54
N GLU A 38 -13.29 13.85 1.60
CA GLU A 38 -12.19 12.93 1.86
C GLU A 38 -12.75 11.52 2.09
N ALA A 39 -12.36 10.57 1.25
CA ALA A 39 -12.71 9.18 1.45
C ALA A 39 -11.99 8.70 2.71
N PRO A 40 -12.65 8.01 3.65
CA PRO A 40 -12.02 7.55 4.88
C PRO A 40 -11.17 6.30 4.61
N LEU A 41 -10.33 6.30 3.57
CA LEU A 41 -9.53 5.17 3.14
C LEU A 41 -8.05 5.56 3.17
N GLN A 42 -7.25 4.73 3.82
CA GLN A 42 -5.82 4.96 4.01
C GLN A 42 -5.04 3.69 3.64
N LEU A 43 -3.80 3.89 3.23
CA LEU A 43 -2.89 2.81 2.89
C LEU A 43 -2.18 2.30 4.15
N LYS A 44 -2.30 1.01 4.42
CA LYS A 44 -1.41 0.31 5.34
C LYS A 44 -0.31 -0.32 4.50
N TRP A 45 0.92 0.13 4.72
CA TRP A 45 2.08 -0.39 4.03
C TRP A 45 2.23 -1.90 4.31
N PRO A 46 2.58 -2.71 3.29
CA PRO A 46 2.93 -2.28 1.94
C PRO A 46 1.75 -2.19 0.95
N ASN A 47 0.58 -2.74 1.28
CA ASN A 47 -0.37 -3.16 0.23
C ASN A 47 -1.85 -3.27 0.62
N ASP A 48 -2.21 -2.87 1.83
CA ASP A 48 -3.58 -3.01 2.29
C ASP A 48 -4.29 -1.67 2.34
N LEU A 49 -5.61 -1.68 2.13
CA LEU A 49 -6.46 -0.51 2.26
C LEU A 49 -7.33 -0.64 3.51
N TYR A 50 -7.33 0.40 4.34
CA TYR A 50 -7.98 0.42 5.65
C TYR A 50 -8.87 1.65 5.80
N SER A 51 -9.94 1.50 6.58
CA SER A 51 -10.79 2.58 7.03
C SER A 51 -11.07 2.40 8.52
N SER A 52 -10.78 3.41 9.35
CA SER A 52 -11.02 3.35 10.80
C SER A 52 -10.48 2.08 11.47
N GLY A 53 -9.28 1.63 11.08
CA GLY A 53 -8.65 0.41 11.60
C GLY A 53 -9.20 -0.92 11.04
N LEU A 54 -10.23 -0.88 10.18
CA LEU A 54 -10.79 -2.06 9.52
C LEU A 54 -10.26 -2.21 8.10
N LYS A 55 -9.89 -3.43 7.72
CA LYS A 55 -9.44 -3.74 6.36
C LYS A 55 -10.61 -3.72 5.38
N VAL A 56 -10.47 -2.94 4.31
CA VAL A 56 -11.44 -2.79 3.22
C VAL A 56 -10.97 -3.54 1.97
N GLY A 57 -9.66 -3.62 1.77
CA GLY A 57 -9.09 -4.27 0.59
C GLY A 57 -7.60 -4.51 0.71
N GLY A 58 -7.03 -5.03 -0.36
CA GLY A 58 -5.60 -5.24 -0.48
C GLY A 58 -5.20 -5.58 -1.92
N VAL A 59 -3.93 -5.35 -2.19
CA VAL A 59 -3.27 -5.58 -3.47
C VAL A 59 -2.21 -6.66 -3.28
N LEU A 60 -2.13 -7.59 -4.24
CA LEU A 60 -1.04 -8.55 -4.31
C LEU A 60 -0.44 -8.51 -5.71
N ILE A 61 0.87 -8.29 -5.78
CA ILE A 61 1.60 -8.25 -7.04
C ILE A 61 2.50 -9.48 -7.13
N HIS A 62 2.44 -10.15 -8.28
CA HIS A 62 3.45 -11.09 -8.71
C HIS A 62 4.07 -10.55 -10.00
N SER A 63 5.41 -10.49 -10.07
CA SER A 63 6.10 -10.02 -11.26
C SER A 63 7.21 -10.97 -11.68
N THR A 64 7.34 -11.19 -12.98
CA THR A 64 8.47 -11.92 -13.56
C THR A 64 9.20 -11.03 -14.54
N PHE A 65 10.53 -11.16 -14.59
CA PHE A 65 11.35 -10.45 -15.56
C PHE A 65 11.83 -11.42 -16.62
N GLY A 66 11.63 -11.09 -17.89
CA GLY A 66 12.02 -11.94 -19.01
C GLY A 66 12.06 -11.15 -20.33
N ALA A 67 13.03 -11.48 -21.18
CA ALA A 67 13.20 -10.84 -22.49
C ALA A 67 13.24 -9.30 -22.45
N GLY A 68 13.83 -8.72 -21.39
CA GLY A 68 13.96 -7.27 -21.22
C GLY A 68 12.65 -6.56 -20.81
N LYS A 69 11.60 -7.30 -20.47
CA LYS A 69 10.32 -6.76 -19.99
C LYS A 69 9.94 -7.35 -18.64
N LEU A 70 9.18 -6.58 -17.87
CA LEU A 70 8.56 -7.04 -16.64
C LEU A 70 7.10 -7.43 -16.93
N CYS A 71 6.72 -8.66 -16.65
CA CYS A 71 5.32 -9.09 -16.67
C CYS A 71 4.77 -9.01 -15.25
N MET A 72 3.77 -8.16 -15.04
CA MET A 72 3.09 -7.99 -13.76
C MET A 72 1.73 -8.69 -13.80
N GLN A 73 1.40 -9.41 -12.72
CA GLN A 73 0.06 -9.85 -12.39
C GLN A 73 -0.35 -9.20 -11.06
N ALA A 74 -1.33 -8.29 -11.12
CA ALA A 74 -1.84 -7.55 -9.97
C ALA A 74 -3.23 -8.07 -9.59
N GLY A 75 -3.34 -8.75 -8.46
CA GLY A 75 -4.61 -9.13 -7.86
C GLY A 75 -5.11 -8.03 -6.93
N VAL A 76 -6.33 -7.54 -7.17
CA VAL A 76 -6.97 -6.51 -6.35
C VAL A 76 -8.22 -7.08 -5.70
N GLY A 77 -8.21 -7.15 -4.36
CA GLY A 77 -9.36 -7.48 -3.54
C GLY A 77 -9.90 -6.22 -2.86
N LEU A 78 -11.17 -5.89 -3.09
CA LEU A 78 -11.82 -4.72 -2.49
C LEU A 78 -13.24 -5.08 -2.09
N ASN A 79 -13.61 -4.78 -0.85
CA ASN A 79 -14.96 -4.93 -0.34
C ASN A 79 -15.81 -3.75 -0.82
N VAL A 80 -16.60 -3.96 -1.87
CA VAL A 80 -17.44 -2.89 -2.44
C VAL A 80 -18.83 -2.87 -1.81
N LEU A 81 -19.51 -4.02 -1.81
CA LEU A 81 -20.88 -4.19 -1.29
C LEU A 81 -20.94 -5.21 -0.13
N ASN A 82 -19.80 -5.76 0.27
CA ASN A 82 -19.68 -6.85 1.24
C ASN A 82 -19.58 -6.30 2.67
N ARG A 83 -20.72 -6.05 3.33
CA ARG A 83 -20.79 -5.42 4.67
C ARG A 83 -20.23 -6.28 5.82
N GLN A 84 -19.86 -7.53 5.57
CA GLN A 84 -19.36 -8.48 6.55
C GLN A 84 -18.12 -9.21 5.97
N PRO A 85 -17.13 -9.61 6.81
CA PRO A 85 -17.10 -9.47 8.27
C PRO A 85 -16.53 -8.14 8.78
N THR A 86 -15.97 -7.28 7.90
CA THR A 86 -15.33 -6.01 8.29
C THR A 86 -16.19 -4.79 7.94
N THR A 87 -16.03 -4.28 6.73
CA THR A 87 -16.74 -3.13 6.17
C THR A 87 -16.57 -3.12 4.64
N CYS A 88 -17.31 -2.26 3.95
CA CYS A 88 -17.21 -2.09 2.51
C CYS A 88 -17.41 -0.64 2.09
N LEU A 89 -17.06 -0.32 0.84
CA LEU A 89 -17.20 1.03 0.31
C LEU A 89 -18.64 1.58 0.42
N GLN A 90 -19.66 0.74 0.24
CA GLN A 90 -21.05 1.16 0.39
C GLN A 90 -21.35 1.64 1.81
N ASP A 91 -20.88 0.91 2.83
CA ASP A 91 -21.02 1.34 4.22
C ASP A 91 -20.26 2.66 4.44
N LEU A 92 -19.05 2.80 3.91
CA LEU A 92 -18.26 4.03 4.06
C LEU A 92 -18.96 5.26 3.45
N MET A 93 -19.60 5.11 2.29
CA MET A 93 -20.41 6.18 1.69
C MET A 93 -21.62 6.53 2.55
N GLU A 94 -22.35 5.52 3.05
CA GLU A 94 -23.51 5.73 3.92
C GLU A 94 -23.15 6.45 5.22
N HIS A 95 -22.05 6.06 5.87
CA HIS A 95 -21.56 6.72 7.08
C HIS A 95 -21.07 8.15 6.80
N SER A 96 -20.60 8.43 5.59
CA SER A 96 -20.18 9.77 5.16
C SER A 96 -21.36 10.64 4.68
N GLY A 97 -22.60 10.13 4.75
CA GLY A 97 -23.79 10.86 4.33
C GLY A 97 -23.90 11.05 2.81
N ILE A 98 -23.14 10.27 2.02
CA ILE A 98 -23.15 10.38 0.56
C ILE A 98 -24.30 9.51 0.02
N PRO A 99 -25.32 10.11 -0.62
CA PRO A 99 -26.46 9.35 -1.11
C PRO A 99 -26.09 8.53 -2.35
N GLY A 100 -26.73 7.37 -2.50
CA GLY A 100 -26.61 6.53 -3.69
C GLY A 100 -26.10 5.13 -3.41
N SER A 101 -25.86 4.39 -4.49
CA SER A 101 -25.34 3.03 -4.45
C SER A 101 -24.09 2.94 -5.30
N ILE A 102 -23.08 2.22 -4.80
CA ILE A 102 -21.88 1.95 -5.56
C ILE A 102 -22.14 0.91 -6.64
N CYS A 103 -21.63 1.18 -7.83
CA CYS A 103 -21.56 0.24 -8.94
C CYS A 103 -20.15 -0.34 -9.04
N ARG A 104 -20.02 -1.67 -8.99
CA ARG A 104 -18.70 -2.34 -9.00
C ARG A 104 -17.95 -2.09 -10.30
N GLU A 105 -18.68 -1.99 -11.39
CA GLU A 105 -18.17 -1.73 -12.73
C GLU A 105 -17.58 -0.32 -12.84
N VAL A 106 -18.20 0.66 -12.16
CA VAL A 106 -17.67 2.03 -12.08
C VAL A 106 -16.40 2.06 -11.23
N VAL A 107 -16.39 1.37 -10.07
CA VAL A 107 -15.19 1.23 -9.25
C VAL A 107 -14.06 0.59 -10.06
N LEU A 108 -14.33 -0.53 -10.74
CA LEU A 108 -13.34 -1.22 -11.58
C LEU A 108 -12.79 -0.30 -12.68
N ALA A 109 -13.66 0.39 -13.40
CA ALA A 109 -13.26 1.31 -14.46
C ALA A 109 -12.38 2.45 -13.90
N GLY A 110 -12.75 3.03 -12.76
CA GLY A 110 -11.95 4.05 -12.08
C GLY A 110 -10.56 3.52 -11.71
N ILE A 111 -10.48 2.32 -11.11
CA ILE A 111 -9.20 1.72 -10.73
C ILE A 111 -8.32 1.49 -11.95
N LEU A 112 -8.87 0.95 -13.05
CA LEU A 112 -8.11 0.68 -14.26
C LEU A 112 -7.60 1.97 -14.94
N ASN A 113 -8.40 3.04 -14.92
CA ASN A 113 -8.00 4.34 -15.48
C ASN A 113 -6.83 4.94 -14.69
N HIS A 114 -6.94 5.02 -13.36
CA HIS A 114 -5.85 5.50 -12.51
C HIS A 114 -4.61 4.61 -12.60
N MET A 115 -4.81 3.30 -12.65
CA MET A 115 -3.72 2.32 -12.80
C MET A 115 -2.95 2.56 -14.11
N GLU A 116 -3.63 2.77 -15.23
CA GLU A 116 -2.97 3.03 -16.51
C GLU A 116 -2.10 4.29 -16.43
N THR A 117 -2.67 5.40 -15.93
CA THR A 117 -1.97 6.67 -15.80
C THR A 117 -0.76 6.58 -14.88
N MET A 118 -0.91 6.00 -13.68
CA MET A 118 0.20 5.94 -12.73
C MET A 118 1.28 4.93 -13.13
N LEU A 119 0.92 3.82 -13.78
CA LEU A 119 1.92 2.91 -14.36
C LEU A 119 2.71 3.61 -15.47
N GLN A 120 2.05 4.43 -16.29
CA GLN A 120 2.74 5.24 -17.29
C GLN A 120 3.72 6.22 -16.63
N THR A 121 3.30 6.95 -15.59
CA THR A 121 4.19 7.81 -14.79
C THR A 121 5.37 7.03 -14.24
N LEU A 122 5.14 5.85 -13.64
CA LEU A 122 6.21 5.01 -13.11
C LEU A 122 7.24 4.62 -14.18
N GLN A 123 6.78 4.28 -15.40
CA GLN A 123 7.68 3.91 -16.50
C GLN A 123 8.47 5.08 -17.06
N GLN A 124 7.90 6.29 -17.07
CA GLN A 124 8.48 7.47 -17.73
C GLN A 124 9.32 8.32 -16.78
N GLU A 125 8.88 8.45 -15.53
CA GLU A 125 9.38 9.42 -14.56
C GLU A 125 9.86 8.77 -13.25
N GLY A 126 9.63 7.47 -13.07
CA GLY A 126 9.91 6.78 -11.81
C GLY A 126 8.84 7.03 -10.75
N PHE A 127 9.15 6.73 -9.48
CA PHE A 127 8.17 6.80 -8.39
C PHE A 127 8.07 8.18 -7.71
N GLU A 128 9.11 9.02 -7.84
CA GLU A 128 9.19 10.34 -7.18
C GLU A 128 7.91 11.20 -7.36
N PRO A 129 7.28 11.30 -8.56
CA PRO A 129 6.07 12.10 -8.72
C PRO A 129 4.85 11.58 -7.91
N LEU A 130 4.86 10.30 -7.54
CA LEU A 130 3.76 9.62 -6.86
C LEU A 130 4.03 9.44 -5.35
N GLU A 131 5.28 9.60 -4.92
CA GLU A 131 5.72 9.30 -3.55
C GLU A 131 5.00 10.18 -2.52
N SER A 132 4.93 11.48 -2.77
CA SER A 132 4.24 12.41 -1.86
C SER A 132 2.77 11.97 -1.68
N LYS A 133 2.06 11.68 -2.76
CA LYS A 133 0.66 11.24 -2.72
C LYS A 133 0.50 9.94 -1.93
N TYR A 134 1.41 8.98 -2.12
CA TYR A 134 1.41 7.73 -1.39
C TYR A 134 1.61 7.94 0.12
N ILE A 135 2.64 8.71 0.51
CA ILE A 135 2.98 8.98 1.93
C ILE A 135 1.88 9.81 2.62
N HIS A 136 1.25 10.77 1.93
CA HIS A 136 0.15 11.52 2.53
C HIS A 136 -1.08 10.65 2.80
N SER A 137 -1.25 9.56 2.05
CA SER A 137 -2.42 8.69 2.13
C SER A 137 -2.25 7.47 3.05
N TRP A 138 -1.08 7.27 3.65
CA TRP A 138 -0.80 6.08 4.46
C TRP A 138 -1.08 6.27 5.97
N LEU A 139 -1.05 5.17 6.71
CA LEU A 139 -1.31 5.15 8.16
C LEU A 139 -0.08 5.37 9.05
N HIS A 140 1.11 5.54 8.46
CA HIS A 140 2.38 5.29 9.18
C HIS A 140 3.22 6.54 9.44
N SER A 141 2.75 7.74 9.09
CA SER A 141 3.51 8.97 9.29
C SER A 141 3.85 9.18 10.76
N GLU A 142 5.15 9.31 11.06
CA GLU A 142 5.68 9.53 12.41
C GLU A 142 5.26 8.46 13.43
N GLN A 143 4.88 7.27 12.94
CA GLN A 143 4.47 6.19 13.81
C GLN A 143 5.68 5.62 14.56
N GLU A 144 5.60 5.56 15.88
CA GLU A 144 6.55 4.81 16.71
C GLU A 144 6.24 3.32 16.67
N VAL A 145 7.26 2.50 16.41
CA VAL A 145 7.18 1.05 16.34
C VAL A 145 8.41 0.42 16.99
N ASP A 146 8.22 -0.76 17.56
CA ASP A 146 9.28 -1.57 18.15
C ASP A 146 9.75 -2.63 17.16
N ILE A 147 11.05 -2.67 16.90
CA ILE A 147 11.69 -3.75 16.14
C ILE A 147 12.21 -4.80 17.13
N GLU A 148 11.64 -5.99 17.09
CA GLU A 148 12.19 -7.18 17.75
C GLU A 148 13.29 -7.79 16.87
N GLU A 149 14.53 -7.75 17.35
CA GLU A 149 15.67 -8.45 16.78
C GLU A 149 15.97 -9.70 17.61
N LYS A 150 16.26 -10.82 16.94
CA LYS A 150 16.80 -12.03 17.58
C LYS A 150 18.29 -12.11 17.34
N GLY A 151 19.07 -12.10 18.41
CA GLY A 151 20.49 -12.38 18.39
C GLY A 151 20.77 -13.85 18.04
N GLU A 152 21.97 -14.11 17.52
CA GLU A 152 22.42 -15.47 17.17
C GLU A 152 22.47 -16.42 18.40
N ASP A 153 22.60 -15.86 19.59
CA ASP A 153 22.56 -16.57 20.89
C ASP A 153 21.13 -16.82 21.40
N GLY A 154 20.10 -16.41 20.64
CA GLY A 154 18.69 -16.50 21.02
C GLY A 154 18.23 -15.36 21.94
N SER A 155 19.07 -14.38 22.24
CA SER A 155 18.66 -13.15 22.94
C SER A 155 17.67 -12.35 22.08
N GLN A 156 16.76 -11.64 22.74
CA GLN A 156 15.83 -10.72 22.08
C GLN A 156 16.19 -9.30 22.49
N SER A 157 16.41 -8.44 21.50
CA SER A 157 16.52 -6.99 21.71
C SER A 157 15.33 -6.30 21.06
N ILE A 158 14.83 -5.27 21.74
CA ILE A 158 13.78 -4.39 21.23
C ILE A 158 14.43 -3.04 20.95
N VAL A 159 14.22 -2.52 19.75
CA VAL A 159 14.66 -1.19 19.35
C VAL A 159 13.44 -0.38 18.92
N SER A 160 13.14 0.67 19.68
CA SER A 160 12.06 1.61 19.34
C SER A 160 12.54 2.55 18.23
N VAL A 161 11.75 2.68 17.17
CA VAL A 161 12.04 3.51 16.00
C VAL A 161 10.80 4.29 15.57
N THR A 162 11.00 5.42 14.90
CA THR A 162 9.94 6.20 14.28
C THR A 162 9.96 6.01 12.76
N ILE A 163 8.82 5.69 12.15
CA ILE A 163 8.67 5.63 10.70
C ILE A 163 8.79 7.03 10.09
N LYS A 164 9.68 7.18 9.11
CA LYS A 164 10.00 8.46 8.46
C LYS A 164 9.60 8.55 7.00
N GLY A 165 9.23 7.44 6.36
CA GLY A 165 8.92 7.43 4.93
C GLY A 165 9.42 6.19 4.24
N LEU A 166 9.80 6.34 2.98
CA LEU A 166 10.45 5.30 2.19
C LEU A 166 11.94 5.60 2.06
N SER A 167 12.74 4.55 1.96
CA SER A 167 14.15 4.65 1.60
C SER A 167 14.29 4.84 0.08
N PRO A 168 15.48 5.23 -0.42
CA PRO A 168 15.74 5.29 -1.86
C PRO A 168 15.52 3.96 -2.60
N ASN A 169 15.55 2.83 -1.88
CA ASN A 169 15.29 1.50 -2.46
C ASN A 169 13.80 1.11 -2.43
N GLY A 170 12.91 2.00 -1.96
CA GLY A 170 11.48 1.74 -1.89
C GLY A 170 11.08 0.82 -0.74
N PHE A 171 11.85 0.78 0.34
CA PHE A 171 11.53 0.04 1.57
C PHE A 171 11.10 1.00 2.69
N LEU A 172 10.47 0.48 3.74
CA LEU A 172 10.02 1.32 4.85
C LEU A 172 11.22 1.83 5.64
N LEU A 173 11.36 3.15 5.76
CA LEU A 173 12.45 3.82 6.47
C LEU A 173 12.00 4.18 7.88
N ALA A 174 12.78 3.74 8.87
CA ALA A 174 12.60 4.10 10.27
C ALA A 174 13.91 4.62 10.88
N VAL A 175 13.82 5.40 11.95
CA VAL A 175 14.96 6.01 12.64
C VAL A 175 14.79 5.89 14.15
N ASP A 176 15.84 5.47 14.88
CA ASP A 176 15.83 5.43 16.35
C ASP A 176 16.17 6.80 16.98
N SER A 177 16.20 6.86 18.32
CA SER A 177 16.54 8.07 19.07
C SER A 177 17.97 8.57 18.82
N ASP A 178 18.88 7.69 18.41
CA ASP A 178 20.28 8.02 18.14
C ASP A 178 20.50 8.44 16.67
N GLY A 179 19.44 8.47 15.85
CA GLY A 179 19.50 8.83 14.44
C GLY A 179 19.95 7.69 13.53
N ARG A 180 20.06 6.46 14.04
CA ARG A 180 20.39 5.28 13.24
C ARG A 180 19.21 4.93 12.35
N ARG A 181 19.49 4.67 11.07
CA ARG A 181 18.49 4.34 10.07
C ARG A 181 18.27 2.83 9.97
N PHE A 182 17.01 2.44 9.85
CA PHE A 182 16.55 1.08 9.66
C PHE A 182 15.73 1.01 8.38
N GLU A 183 16.10 0.09 7.50
CA GLU A 183 15.40 -0.18 6.25
C GLU A 183 14.67 -1.53 6.37
N LEU A 184 13.34 -1.53 6.24
CA LEU A 184 12.49 -2.67 6.56
C LEU A 184 11.80 -3.19 5.30
N GLN A 185 12.11 -4.44 4.95
CA GLN A 185 11.60 -5.12 3.76
C GLN A 185 10.25 -5.82 4.03
N PRO A 186 9.32 -5.86 3.05
CA PRO A 186 7.99 -6.47 3.20
C PRO A 186 8.00 -7.98 3.53
N ASP A 187 8.94 -8.72 2.94
CA ASP A 187 9.05 -10.18 2.98
C ASP A 187 10.02 -10.67 4.07
N GLY A 188 11.06 -9.89 4.36
CA GLY A 188 12.04 -10.14 5.43
C GLY A 188 11.52 -9.88 6.85
N ASN A 189 10.32 -9.33 7.03
CA ASN A 189 9.77 -8.98 8.34
C ASN A 189 8.31 -9.44 8.49
N SER A 190 7.88 -9.64 9.73
CA SER A 190 6.47 -9.73 10.12
C SER A 190 6.05 -8.41 10.74
N PHE A 191 5.01 -7.79 10.19
CA PHE A 191 4.55 -6.47 10.62
C PHE A 191 3.19 -6.57 11.32
N ASP A 192 3.14 -6.20 12.59
CA ASP A 192 1.90 -5.85 13.30
C ASP A 192 1.91 -4.33 13.58
N MET A 193 1.84 -3.56 12.49
CA MET A 193 1.85 -2.09 12.56
C MET A 193 0.71 -1.53 13.42
N MET A 194 -0.39 -2.26 13.60
CA MET A 194 -1.51 -1.80 14.46
C MET A 194 -1.17 -1.93 15.95
N LYS A 195 -0.27 -2.84 16.30
CA LYS A 195 0.29 -2.98 17.66
C LYS A 195 1.66 -2.31 17.80
N GLY A 196 2.10 -1.58 16.79
CA GLY A 196 3.42 -0.94 16.78
C GLY A 196 4.58 -1.93 16.83
N LEU A 197 4.46 -3.12 16.24
CA LEU A 197 5.47 -4.18 16.38
C LEU A 197 5.96 -4.70 15.02
N ILE A 198 7.28 -4.85 14.89
CA ILE A 198 7.95 -5.39 13.70
C ILE A 198 8.91 -6.49 14.14
N ARG A 199 8.81 -7.68 13.55
CA ARG A 199 9.69 -8.82 13.83
C ARG A 199 10.52 -9.17 12.61
N ARG A 200 11.84 -9.19 12.73
CA ARG A 200 12.71 -9.68 11.65
C ARG A 200 12.64 -11.19 11.51
N LYS A 201 12.41 -11.68 10.29
CA LYS A 201 12.56 -13.10 9.97
C LYS A 201 14.02 -13.35 9.62
N LEU A 202 14.63 -14.34 10.29
CA LEU A 202 15.96 -14.86 9.95
C LEU A 202 15.87 -15.77 8.72
#